data_AF-A0A9E4GHG8-F1
#
_entry.id   AF-A0A9E4GHG8-F1
#
_cell.length_a   1.000
_cell.length_b   1.000
_cell.length_c   1.000
_cell.angle_alpha   90.00
_cell.angle_beta   90.00
_cell.angle_gamma   90.00
#
_symmetry.space_group_name_H-M   'P 1'
#
loop_
_entity.id
_entity.type
_entity.pdbx_description
1 polymer ?
#
loop_
_entity_poly.entity_id
_entity_poly.type
_entity_poly.pdbx_seq_one_letter_code
_entity_poly.pdbx_strand_id
1 'polypeptide(L)'
;MTHPTRLRILLCLLAVWLLLPVSSEADQRSWRTLAELSEQERAAFDPRPQTPRDAQYPYIPAERYPFEPPYTAEEMGFRAMEFSHSPRWSCNLIDVSGTLTSEGYLFTSKLYSPIFYVPNARGLTGFAGELYGTLPGQPTRQITGQDIFPPETYGNQMNLIQYRTDLEHPTRWDLFVYTEGMRRVRRQPSPRRGDKLAQGAEGFDDVFGRDPWEFDWEVLGTDVLHETIRFPSTRPALTLARPDGTFYTVETKDFRLMGEPYPFYTADNGVACWVVKAQAKEEWLPNYYAPTIVYWLDQRYFYPLRIEQYGRDGNLIFIETRLADHMNPPLGDQGYGMHFNHYWDVSIDYMRYSVHDAHVLREWSEQDQKVFFSPAVLPRKWHFAPLKSQVEVTSSEQFFLRPHLDRDKFPQHRKIELPAAIEERVAAQEAAGYIVFSDEDGE
;
A
#
# COMPACT_ATOMS: atom_id res chain seq x y z
N MET A 1 68.12 -41.22 -43.30
CA MET A 1 69.10 -40.66 -42.34
C MET A 1 69.08 -39.15 -42.47
N THR A 2 68.69 -38.48 -41.38
CA THR A 2 69.22 -37.19 -40.87
C THR A 2 69.39 -35.99 -41.83
N HIS A 3 68.44 -35.04 -41.73
CA HIS A 3 68.49 -33.55 -41.58
C HIS A 3 69.75 -32.76 -42.03
N PRO A 4 69.73 -31.41 -42.31
CA PRO A 4 68.85 -30.38 -41.69
C PRO A 4 68.57 -29.02 -42.45
N THR A 5 67.68 -28.18 -41.85
CA THR A 5 67.70 -26.68 -41.69
C THR A 5 67.87 -25.72 -42.89
N ARG A 6 67.33 -24.49 -43.00
CA ARG A 6 66.57 -23.44 -42.24
C ARG A 6 66.10 -22.43 -43.34
N LEU A 7 65.08 -21.57 -43.29
CA LEU A 7 64.82 -20.46 -42.35
C LEU A 7 63.53 -19.69 -42.76
N ARG A 8 62.63 -19.50 -41.78
CA ARG A 8 61.67 -18.41 -41.43
C ARG A 8 61.37 -17.24 -42.39
N ILE A 9 60.09 -16.82 -42.45
CA ILE A 9 59.52 -15.56 -41.86
C ILE A 9 57.99 -15.43 -42.13
N LEU A 10 57.23 -15.01 -41.08
CA LEU A 10 55.85 -14.43 -41.01
C LEU A 10 54.66 -15.27 -41.57
N LEU A 11 53.46 -15.33 -40.98
CA LEU A 11 52.65 -14.35 -40.26
C LEU A 11 51.65 -15.11 -39.35
N CYS A 12 51.57 -14.76 -38.06
CA CYS A 12 50.52 -15.25 -37.17
C CYS A 12 49.29 -14.32 -37.24
N LEU A 13 48.16 -14.81 -37.73
CA LEU A 13 46.84 -14.24 -37.47
C LEU A 13 46.14 -15.11 -36.42
N LEU A 14 46.22 -14.66 -35.17
CA LEU A 14 45.44 -15.17 -34.05
C LEU A 14 43.97 -14.80 -34.27
N ALA A 15 43.14 -15.78 -34.61
CA ALA A 15 41.69 -15.68 -34.42
C ALA A 15 41.39 -15.88 -32.93
N VAL A 16 41.48 -14.80 -32.15
CA VAL A 16 40.89 -14.74 -30.82
C VAL A 16 39.38 -14.68 -31.02
N TRP A 17 38.72 -15.82 -30.81
CA TRP A 17 37.28 -15.86 -30.60
C TRP A 17 36.97 -15.06 -29.33
N LEU A 18 36.48 -13.83 -29.53
CA LEU A 18 35.78 -13.06 -28.52
C LEU A 18 34.50 -13.83 -28.17
N LEU A 19 34.56 -14.63 -27.12
CA LEU A 19 33.38 -15.03 -26.35
C LEU A 19 32.86 -13.76 -25.66
N LEU A 20 32.04 -12.99 -26.37
CA LEU A 20 31.16 -12.03 -25.72
C LEU A 20 30.21 -12.86 -24.85
N PRO A 21 30.05 -12.57 -23.54
CA PRO A 21 28.99 -13.18 -22.78
C PRO A 21 27.68 -12.78 -23.46
N VAL A 22 26.93 -13.77 -23.92
CA VAL A 22 25.52 -13.59 -24.21
C VAL A 22 24.89 -13.30 -22.85
N SER A 23 24.70 -12.02 -22.52
CA SER A 23 23.82 -11.64 -21.41
C SER A 23 22.49 -12.30 -21.69
N SER A 24 22.11 -13.26 -20.87
CA SER A 24 20.80 -13.87 -20.98
C SER A 24 19.74 -12.79 -20.79
N GLU A 25 18.60 -12.89 -21.47
CA GLU A 25 17.47 -11.98 -21.30
C GLU A 25 16.99 -11.91 -19.83
N ALA A 26 17.35 -12.90 -19.01
CA ALA A 26 17.13 -12.90 -17.56
C ALA A 26 17.98 -11.87 -16.78
N ASP A 27 19.13 -11.42 -17.32
CA ASP A 27 19.99 -10.41 -16.68
C ASP A 27 19.44 -8.97 -16.79
N GLN A 28 18.40 -8.75 -17.61
CA GLN A 28 17.82 -7.41 -17.83
C GLN A 28 16.47 -7.19 -17.14
N ARG A 29 15.80 -8.24 -16.66
CA ARG A 29 14.50 -8.12 -16.00
C ARG A 29 14.68 -7.82 -14.51
N SER A 30 13.83 -6.93 -13.97
CA SER A 30 13.79 -6.66 -12.52
C SER A 30 13.18 -7.82 -11.72
N TRP A 31 12.38 -8.66 -12.37
CA TRP A 31 11.59 -9.72 -11.75
C TRP A 31 12.08 -11.12 -12.12
N ARG A 32 11.89 -12.06 -11.18
CA ARG A 32 12.33 -13.46 -11.26
C ARG A 32 11.24 -14.38 -10.73
N THR A 33 11.05 -15.51 -11.39
CA THR A 33 10.13 -16.57 -10.95
C THR A 33 10.72 -17.36 -9.78
N LEU A 34 9.91 -18.23 -9.15
CA LEU A 34 10.39 -19.14 -8.10
C LEU A 34 11.59 -20.03 -8.53
N ALA A 35 11.68 -20.39 -9.81
CA ALA A 35 12.79 -21.18 -10.33
C ALA A 35 14.11 -20.39 -10.37
N GLU A 36 14.02 -19.06 -10.38
CA GLU A 36 15.12 -18.11 -10.56
C GLU A 36 15.54 -17.42 -9.24
N LEU A 37 15.03 -17.89 -8.09
CA LEU A 37 15.44 -17.38 -6.79
C LEU A 37 16.95 -17.52 -6.60
N SER A 38 17.54 -16.60 -5.85
CA SER A 38 18.91 -16.70 -5.36
C SER A 38 19.01 -17.73 -4.24
N GLU A 39 20.22 -18.10 -3.84
CA GLU A 39 20.43 -18.97 -2.67
C GLU A 39 19.90 -18.35 -1.37
N GLN A 40 20.09 -17.04 -1.19
CA GLN A 40 19.59 -16.31 -0.02
C GLN A 40 18.05 -16.29 0.02
N GLU A 41 17.41 -16.05 -1.12
CA GLU A 41 15.94 -16.05 -1.21
C GLU A 41 15.39 -17.46 -0.96
N ARG A 42 16.01 -18.50 -1.51
CA ARG A 42 15.62 -19.89 -1.22
C ARG A 42 15.77 -20.25 0.26
N ALA A 43 16.79 -19.73 0.94
CA ALA A 43 16.97 -19.95 2.36
C ALA A 43 15.93 -19.22 3.23
N ALA A 44 15.33 -18.14 2.72
CA ALA A 44 14.31 -17.36 3.40
C ALA A 44 12.87 -17.78 3.09
N PHE A 45 12.66 -18.66 2.10
CA PHE A 45 11.33 -19.09 1.65
C PHE A 45 11.08 -20.56 1.98
N ASP A 46 9.93 -20.84 2.59
CA ASP A 46 9.42 -22.19 2.81
C ASP A 46 8.36 -22.53 1.74
N PRO A 47 8.65 -23.47 0.82
CA PRO A 47 7.75 -23.81 -0.28
C PRO A 47 6.58 -24.71 0.13
N ARG A 48 6.40 -25.02 1.41
CA ARG A 48 5.27 -25.84 1.87
C ARG A 48 3.94 -25.18 1.48
N PRO A 49 2.99 -25.94 0.90
CA PRO A 49 1.69 -25.40 0.49
C PRO A 49 0.75 -25.12 1.68
N GLN A 50 1.08 -25.61 2.88
CA GLN A 50 0.26 -25.45 4.08
C GLN A 50 1.13 -25.10 5.28
N THR A 51 0.80 -23.98 5.91
CA THR A 51 1.38 -23.56 7.18
C THR A 51 0.75 -24.33 8.34
N PRO A 52 1.54 -24.83 9.31
CA PRO A 52 1.01 -25.43 10.54
C PRO A 52 0.04 -24.49 11.26
N ARG A 53 -0.99 -25.01 11.95
CA ARG A 53 -2.08 -24.22 12.55
C ARG A 53 -1.99 -24.10 14.06
N ASP A 54 -2.35 -22.92 14.59
CA ASP A 54 -2.51 -22.70 16.03
C ASP A 54 -3.66 -23.57 16.57
N ALA A 55 -3.44 -24.14 17.76
CA ALA A 55 -4.39 -25.08 18.35
C ALA A 55 -5.70 -24.43 18.82
N GLN A 56 -5.66 -23.14 19.16
CA GLN A 56 -6.82 -22.37 19.62
C GLN A 56 -7.54 -21.68 18.46
N TYR A 57 -6.78 -21.14 17.50
CA TYR A 57 -7.31 -20.46 16.33
C TYR A 57 -6.82 -21.14 15.04
N PRO A 58 -7.54 -22.15 14.53
CA PRO A 58 -7.07 -22.97 13.40
C PRO A 58 -6.85 -22.22 12.09
N TYR A 59 -7.32 -20.98 11.99
CA TYR A 59 -7.11 -20.10 10.85
C TYR A 59 -5.87 -19.19 10.99
N ILE A 60 -5.10 -19.32 12.06
CA ILE A 60 -3.84 -18.61 12.31
C ILE A 60 -2.67 -19.62 12.24
N PRO A 61 -1.48 -19.22 11.73
CA PRO A 61 -0.27 -20.04 11.82
C PRO A 61 0.07 -20.46 13.26
N ALA A 62 0.66 -21.66 13.41
CA ALA A 62 1.07 -22.20 14.71
C ALA A 62 2.27 -21.45 15.30
N GLU A 63 3.20 -21.01 14.45
CA GLU A 63 4.27 -20.13 14.88
C GLU A 63 3.69 -18.80 15.35
N ARG A 64 4.23 -18.26 16.43
CA ARG A 64 3.74 -17.00 16.97
C ARG A 64 4.32 -15.84 16.19
N TYR A 65 3.46 -14.89 15.83
CA TYR A 65 3.89 -13.63 15.24
C TYR A 65 4.76 -12.81 16.21
N PRO A 66 5.83 -12.14 15.75
CA PRO A 66 6.33 -12.12 14.37
C PRO A 66 7.03 -13.42 13.99
N PHE A 67 6.79 -13.90 12.76
CA PHE A 67 7.43 -15.12 12.25
C PHE A 67 8.90 -14.88 11.91
N GLU A 68 9.67 -15.97 11.89
CA GLU A 68 11.07 -16.05 11.50
C GLU A 68 11.25 -16.83 10.18
N PRO A 69 12.32 -16.58 9.40
CA PRO A 69 12.56 -17.34 8.18
C PRO A 69 12.96 -18.79 8.49
N PRO A 70 12.68 -19.75 7.59
CA PRO A 70 12.06 -19.56 6.27
C PRO A 70 10.54 -19.34 6.37
N TYR A 71 10.03 -18.39 5.59
CA TYR A 71 8.62 -17.98 5.62
C TYR A 71 7.79 -18.76 4.61
N THR A 72 6.65 -19.27 5.04
CA THR A 72 5.58 -19.71 4.13
C THR A 72 4.90 -18.51 3.46
N ALA A 73 4.23 -18.74 2.33
CA ALA A 73 3.48 -17.68 1.63
C ALA A 73 2.42 -17.01 2.53
N GLU A 74 1.76 -17.80 3.38
CA GLU A 74 0.75 -17.31 4.32
C GLU A 74 1.37 -16.42 5.40
N GLU A 75 2.52 -16.79 5.96
CA GLU A 75 3.23 -15.96 6.94
C GLU A 75 3.65 -14.61 6.34
N MET A 76 4.09 -14.58 5.08
CA MET A 76 4.33 -13.33 4.34
C MET A 76 3.06 -12.47 4.22
N GLY A 77 1.92 -13.11 3.90
CA GLY A 77 0.61 -12.44 3.86
C GLY A 77 0.20 -11.85 5.21
N PHE A 78 0.39 -12.59 6.31
CA PHE A 78 0.15 -12.08 7.67
C PHE A 78 1.07 -10.90 8.02
N ARG A 79 2.35 -10.95 7.63
CA ARG A 79 3.29 -9.84 7.84
C ARG A 79 2.88 -8.59 7.05
N ALA A 80 2.35 -8.74 5.84
CA ALA A 80 1.83 -7.62 5.05
C ALA A 80 0.66 -6.88 5.74
N MET A 81 -0.16 -7.60 6.50
CA MET A 81 -1.32 -7.02 7.22
C MET A 81 -0.94 -6.21 8.46
N GLU A 82 0.35 -6.13 8.80
CA GLU A 82 0.89 -5.12 9.71
C GLU A 82 0.62 -3.69 9.18
N PHE A 83 0.69 -3.51 7.86
CA PHE A 83 0.75 -2.21 7.22
C PHE A 83 -0.56 -1.86 6.47
N SER A 84 -1.60 -1.49 7.23
CA SER A 84 -2.82 -0.87 6.67
C SER A 84 -2.65 0.64 6.45
N HIS A 85 -3.58 1.30 5.75
CA HIS A 85 -3.56 2.76 5.54
C HIS A 85 -3.48 3.49 6.88
N SER A 86 -4.30 3.10 7.86
CA SER A 86 -4.15 3.59 9.23
C SER A 86 -3.16 2.72 10.01
N PRO A 87 -2.29 3.31 10.85
CA PRO A 87 -1.26 2.56 11.56
C PRO A 87 -1.80 1.64 12.68
N ARG A 88 -0.96 0.70 13.13
CA ARG A 88 -1.24 -0.23 14.27
C ARG A 88 -0.66 0.28 15.59
N TRP A 89 -0.76 1.60 15.78
CA TRP A 89 -0.42 2.31 17.01
C TRP A 89 -1.31 3.54 17.14
N SER A 90 -1.38 4.07 18.36
CA SER A 90 -2.16 5.27 18.66
C SER A 90 -1.42 6.53 18.20
N CYS A 91 -2.13 7.40 17.48
CA CYS A 91 -1.58 8.62 16.92
C CYS A 91 -2.66 9.66 16.62
N ASN A 92 -2.21 10.84 16.23
CA ASN A 92 -2.99 11.78 15.43
C ASN A 92 -2.30 11.93 14.08
N LEU A 93 -3.07 11.98 13.00
CA LEU A 93 -2.55 12.31 11.67
C LEU A 93 -3.48 13.27 10.93
N ILE A 94 -2.93 13.96 9.93
CA ILE A 94 -3.69 14.64 8.89
C ILE A 94 -3.57 13.80 7.63
N ASP A 95 -4.70 13.35 7.11
CA ASP A 95 -4.80 12.76 5.79
C ASP A 95 -5.19 13.86 4.79
N VAL A 96 -4.25 14.23 3.92
CA VAL A 96 -4.50 15.10 2.78
C VAL A 96 -4.76 14.22 1.58
N SER A 97 -5.96 14.28 1.05
CA SER A 97 -6.36 13.43 -0.07
C SER A 97 -6.95 14.25 -1.21
N GLY A 98 -6.94 13.67 -2.41
CA GLY A 98 -7.59 14.27 -3.55
C GLY A 98 -7.87 13.25 -4.63
N THR A 99 -8.90 13.51 -5.41
CA THR A 99 -9.44 12.59 -6.39
C THR A 99 -9.51 13.26 -7.74
N LEU A 100 -9.28 12.49 -8.80
CA LEU A 100 -9.24 12.98 -10.16
C LEU A 100 -10.05 12.05 -11.05
N THR A 101 -11.07 12.61 -11.72
CA THR A 101 -11.83 11.88 -12.73
C THR A 101 -11.06 11.79 -14.04
N SER A 102 -11.51 10.90 -14.92
CA SER A 102 -11.00 10.77 -16.28
C SER A 102 -11.24 12.01 -17.15
N GLU A 103 -12.14 12.91 -16.74
CA GLU A 103 -12.42 14.21 -17.39
C GLU A 103 -11.64 15.37 -16.76
N GLY A 104 -10.83 15.12 -15.73
CA GLY A 104 -10.01 16.16 -15.09
C GLY A 104 -10.71 16.94 -13.97
N TYR A 105 -11.85 16.46 -13.48
CA TYR A 105 -12.44 17.01 -12.27
C TYR A 105 -11.61 16.64 -11.04
N LEU A 106 -10.96 17.65 -10.45
CA LEU A 106 -10.18 17.54 -9.23
C LEU A 106 -11.02 17.93 -8.01
N PHE A 107 -11.05 17.05 -7.02
CA PHE A 107 -11.59 17.36 -5.69
C PHE A 107 -10.53 17.03 -4.64
N THR A 108 -10.34 17.90 -3.64
CA THR A 108 -9.39 17.69 -2.55
C THR A 108 -10.06 17.79 -1.20
N SER A 109 -9.54 17.06 -0.22
CA SER A 109 -10.04 17.04 1.15
C SER A 109 -8.90 16.88 2.15
N LYS A 110 -9.15 17.35 3.38
CA LYS A 110 -8.23 17.17 4.50
C LYS A 110 -9.03 16.67 5.69
N LEU A 111 -8.64 15.51 6.18
CA LEU A 111 -9.23 14.86 7.33
C LEU A 111 -8.20 14.85 8.47
N TYR A 112 -8.59 15.35 9.64
CA TYR A 112 -7.82 15.15 10.85
C TYR A 112 -8.34 13.92 11.60
N SER A 113 -7.44 13.01 11.98
CA SER A 113 -7.82 11.73 12.57
C SER A 113 -7.03 11.36 13.82
N PRO A 114 -7.62 11.52 15.02
CA PRO A 114 -7.22 10.75 16.19
C PRO A 114 -7.49 9.27 15.97
N ILE A 115 -6.47 8.46 16.24
CA ILE A 115 -6.52 7.01 16.15
C ILE A 115 -6.17 6.44 17.53
N PHE A 116 -7.07 5.62 18.07
CA PHE A 116 -6.81 4.78 19.22
C PHE A 116 -6.71 3.34 18.75
N TYR A 117 -5.51 2.77 18.90
CA TYR A 117 -5.30 1.35 18.70
C TYR A 117 -5.53 0.63 20.02
N VAL A 118 -6.64 -0.09 20.12
CA VAL A 118 -7.16 -0.66 21.38
C VAL A 118 -6.14 -1.58 22.07
N PRO A 119 -5.37 -2.42 21.36
CA PRO A 119 -4.33 -3.24 22.00
C PRO A 119 -3.25 -2.44 22.74
N ASN A 120 -2.98 -1.17 22.35
CA ASN A 120 -2.01 -0.34 23.08
C ASN A 120 -2.42 -0.11 24.54
N ALA A 121 -3.72 -0.03 24.84
CA ALA A 121 -4.19 0.11 26.22
C ALA A 121 -3.90 -1.13 27.10
N ARG A 122 -3.54 -2.26 26.48
CA ARG A 122 -3.13 -3.50 27.15
C ARG A 122 -1.61 -3.72 27.09
N GLY A 123 -0.84 -2.72 26.65
CA GLY A 123 0.60 -2.82 26.45
C GLY A 123 1.01 -3.65 25.23
N LEU A 124 0.08 -3.89 24.29
CA LEU A 124 0.34 -4.63 23.06
C LEU A 124 0.43 -3.67 21.86
N THR A 125 1.28 -3.98 20.89
CA THR A 125 1.55 -3.15 19.71
C THR A 125 1.55 -4.01 18.45
N GLY A 126 1.46 -3.35 17.29
CA GLY A 126 1.52 -4.01 15.99
C GLY A 126 0.42 -5.04 15.78
N PHE A 127 0.52 -5.84 14.74
CA PHE A 127 -0.51 -6.83 14.39
C PHE A 127 -0.66 -7.95 15.42
N ALA A 128 0.39 -8.27 16.17
CA ALA A 128 0.35 -9.22 17.29
C ALA A 128 -0.73 -8.87 18.32
N GLY A 129 -0.92 -7.57 18.59
CA GLY A 129 -1.96 -7.07 19.49
C GLY A 129 -3.38 -7.39 19.03
N GLU A 130 -3.63 -7.43 17.72
CA GLU A 130 -4.92 -7.89 17.19
C GLU A 130 -5.04 -9.41 17.27
N LEU A 131 -4.01 -10.14 16.85
CA LEU A 131 -4.04 -11.61 16.74
C LEU A 131 -4.26 -12.28 18.10
N TYR A 132 -3.59 -11.78 19.15
CA TYR A 132 -3.53 -12.46 20.45
C TYR A 132 -4.08 -11.63 21.60
N GLY A 133 -4.14 -10.32 21.44
CA GLY A 133 -4.63 -9.39 22.45
C GLY A 133 -6.13 -9.09 22.36
N THR A 134 -6.78 -9.45 21.25
CA THR A 134 -8.16 -9.10 20.94
C THR A 134 -8.95 -10.32 20.50
N LEU A 135 -10.06 -10.62 21.18
CA LEU A 135 -10.94 -11.71 20.80
C LEU A 135 -11.78 -11.33 19.57
N PRO A 136 -12.21 -12.29 18.73
CA PRO A 136 -13.18 -12.03 17.68
C PRO A 136 -14.43 -11.30 18.21
N GLY A 137 -14.96 -10.36 17.41
CA GLY A 137 -16.05 -9.46 17.78
C GLY A 137 -15.66 -8.29 18.71
N GLN A 138 -14.40 -8.21 19.18
CA GLN A 138 -13.91 -7.09 19.99
C GLN A 138 -13.22 -6.02 19.14
N PRO A 139 -13.26 -4.75 19.57
CA PRO A 139 -12.67 -3.66 18.80
C PRO A 139 -11.13 -3.73 18.83
N THR A 140 -10.50 -3.50 17.67
CA THR A 140 -9.04 -3.39 17.54
C THR A 140 -8.59 -1.95 17.32
N ARG A 141 -9.40 -1.14 16.62
CA ARG A 141 -9.08 0.25 16.31
C ARG A 141 -10.33 1.11 16.43
N GLN A 142 -10.16 2.31 16.95
CA GLN A 142 -11.18 3.34 16.97
C GLN A 142 -10.60 4.61 16.36
N ILE A 143 -11.28 5.15 15.36
CA ILE A 143 -10.85 6.34 14.62
C ILE A 143 -11.93 7.38 14.75
N THR A 144 -11.56 8.57 15.18
CA THR A 144 -12.43 9.74 15.06
C THR A 144 -11.87 10.60 13.95
N GLY A 145 -12.71 11.05 13.03
CA GLY A 145 -12.32 11.86 11.89
C GLY A 145 -13.07 13.18 11.91
N GLN A 146 -12.39 14.26 11.53
CA GLN A 146 -13.01 15.56 11.30
C GLN A 146 -12.53 16.15 9.98
N ASP A 147 -13.48 16.50 9.11
CA ASP A 147 -13.21 17.23 7.88
C ASP A 147 -12.81 18.67 8.24
N ILE A 148 -11.61 19.07 7.83
CA ILE A 148 -11.08 20.42 8.01
C ILE A 148 -10.93 21.16 6.67
N PHE A 149 -11.13 20.47 5.55
CA PHE A 149 -11.21 21.01 4.20
C PHE A 149 -11.93 19.97 3.30
N PRO A 150 -12.76 20.38 2.32
CA PRO A 150 -13.05 21.76 1.91
C PRO A 150 -14.11 22.46 2.78
N PRO A 151 -14.36 23.77 2.60
CA PRO A 151 -15.33 24.53 3.40
C PRO A 151 -16.74 23.93 3.44
N GLU A 152 -17.17 23.24 2.38
CA GLU A 152 -18.51 22.65 2.23
C GLU A 152 -18.75 21.49 3.18
N THR A 153 -17.71 20.72 3.51
CA THR A 153 -17.78 19.60 4.46
C THR A 153 -17.14 19.92 5.80
N TYR A 154 -16.60 21.13 5.98
CA TYR A 154 -15.93 21.56 7.19
C TYR A 154 -16.78 21.29 8.45
N GLY A 155 -16.18 20.57 9.40
CA GLY A 155 -16.84 20.24 10.67
C GLY A 155 -17.73 19.00 10.61
N ASN A 156 -17.92 18.36 9.45
CA ASN A 156 -18.40 17.00 9.41
C ASN A 156 -17.43 16.08 10.17
N GLN A 157 -17.99 15.12 10.89
CA GLN A 157 -17.21 14.20 11.71
C GLN A 157 -17.68 12.77 11.53
N MET A 158 -16.75 11.84 11.72
CA MET A 158 -17.06 10.42 11.79
C MET A 158 -16.39 9.76 12.99
N ASN A 159 -17.00 8.69 13.48
CA ASN A 159 -16.35 7.74 14.36
C ASN A 159 -16.49 6.35 13.73
N LEU A 160 -15.35 5.69 13.52
CA LEU A 160 -15.22 4.34 12.99
C LEU A 160 -14.69 3.42 14.08
N ILE A 161 -15.31 2.27 14.25
CA ILE A 161 -14.82 1.21 15.14
C ILE A 161 -14.55 -0.01 14.27
N GLN A 162 -13.30 -0.48 14.27
CA GLN A 162 -12.88 -1.71 13.61
C GLN A 162 -12.87 -2.85 14.61
N TYR A 163 -13.34 -4.03 14.19
CA TYR A 163 -13.43 -5.23 15.00
C TYR A 163 -12.54 -6.34 14.47
N ARG A 164 -12.07 -7.19 15.38
CA ARG A 164 -11.44 -8.48 15.08
C ARG A 164 -12.49 -9.42 14.49
N THR A 165 -12.28 -9.94 13.28
CA THR A 165 -13.24 -10.84 12.64
C THR A 165 -12.90 -12.32 12.88
N ASP A 166 -13.93 -13.16 12.78
CA ASP A 166 -13.83 -14.59 12.47
C ASP A 166 -15.11 -15.03 11.71
N LEU A 167 -15.28 -16.35 11.48
CA LEU A 167 -16.48 -16.88 10.81
C LEU A 167 -17.78 -16.64 11.60
N GLU A 168 -17.71 -16.50 12.93
CA GLU A 168 -18.88 -16.25 13.79
C GLU A 168 -19.16 -14.75 13.96
N HIS A 169 -18.14 -13.91 13.79
CA HIS A 169 -18.15 -12.45 13.96
C HIS A 169 -17.65 -11.76 12.68
N PRO A 170 -18.42 -11.80 11.57
CA PRO A 170 -17.97 -11.28 10.27
C PRO A 170 -18.03 -9.74 10.16
N THR A 171 -18.70 -9.06 11.11
CA THR A 171 -18.82 -7.60 11.12
C THR A 171 -17.46 -6.96 11.41
N ARG A 172 -16.92 -6.26 10.42
CA ARG A 172 -15.59 -5.64 10.52
C ARG A 172 -15.63 -4.19 11.00
N TRP A 173 -16.70 -3.45 10.68
CA TRP A 173 -16.78 -2.02 11.00
C TRP A 173 -18.16 -1.57 11.49
N ASP A 174 -18.13 -0.64 12.45
CA ASP A 174 -19.23 0.27 12.75
C ASP A 174 -18.84 1.70 12.39
N LEU A 175 -19.75 2.40 11.70
CA LEU A 175 -19.53 3.78 11.26
C LEU A 175 -20.64 4.69 11.80
N PHE A 176 -20.23 5.78 12.44
CA PHE A 176 -21.11 6.84 12.92
C PHE A 176 -20.72 8.14 12.25
N VAL A 177 -21.70 8.85 11.69
CA VAL A 177 -21.47 10.11 10.99
C VAL A 177 -22.27 11.22 11.66
N TYR A 178 -21.62 12.36 11.82
CA TYR A 178 -22.21 13.64 12.15
C TYR A 178 -21.99 14.60 10.99
N THR A 179 -23.08 15.20 10.52
CA THR A 179 -23.01 16.28 9.52
C THR A 179 -23.58 17.55 10.10
N GLU A 180 -22.97 18.69 9.78
CA GLU A 180 -23.41 20.01 10.24
C GLU A 180 -24.87 20.31 9.89
N GLY A 181 -25.29 19.98 8.66
CA GLY A 181 -26.66 20.24 8.19
C GLY A 181 -27.74 19.48 8.97
N MET A 182 -27.44 18.26 9.44
CA MET A 182 -28.39 17.44 10.20
C MET A 182 -28.29 17.61 11.72
N ARG A 183 -27.15 18.09 12.23
CA ARG A 183 -26.83 18.23 13.67
C ARG A 183 -27.12 16.98 14.50
N ARG A 184 -26.99 15.80 13.90
CA ARG A 184 -27.34 14.52 14.51
C ARG A 184 -26.31 13.47 14.13
N VAL A 185 -25.97 12.63 15.11
CA VAL A 185 -25.20 11.40 14.88
C VAL A 185 -26.11 10.32 14.33
N ARG A 186 -25.70 9.70 13.24
CA ARG A 186 -26.34 8.51 12.68
C ARG A 186 -25.35 7.37 12.62
N ARG A 187 -25.74 6.21 13.14
CA ARG A 187 -25.08 4.95 12.81
C ARG A 187 -25.44 4.61 11.36
N GLN A 188 -24.44 4.47 10.51
CA GLN A 188 -24.61 3.99 9.15
C GLN A 188 -24.75 2.46 9.18
N PRO A 189 -25.41 1.85 8.19
CA PRO A 189 -25.26 0.42 7.94
C PRO A 189 -23.77 0.06 7.88
N SER A 190 -23.39 -1.12 8.38
CA SER A 190 -22.01 -1.58 8.26
C SER A 190 -21.63 -1.59 6.77
N PRO A 191 -20.54 -0.91 6.37
CA PRO A 191 -20.12 -0.87 4.98
C PRO A 191 -19.84 -2.28 4.46
N ARG A 192 -20.16 -2.53 3.19
CA ARG A 192 -19.67 -3.74 2.55
C ARG A 192 -18.20 -3.55 2.22
N ARG A 193 -17.47 -4.66 2.18
CA ARG A 193 -16.01 -4.66 2.03
C ARG A 193 -15.48 -3.93 0.80
N GLY A 194 -16.17 -4.08 -0.33
CA GLY A 194 -15.86 -3.43 -1.61
C GLY A 194 -16.66 -2.16 -1.89
N ASP A 195 -17.48 -1.69 -0.95
CA ASP A 195 -18.13 -0.39 -1.12
C ASP A 195 -17.02 0.67 -1.21
N LYS A 196 -17.08 1.49 -2.25
CA LYS A 196 -16.14 2.60 -2.42
C LYS A 196 -16.39 3.65 -1.33
N LEU A 197 -15.32 4.28 -0.86
CA LEU A 197 -15.46 5.47 -0.03
C LEU A 197 -16.15 6.59 -0.82
N ALA A 198 -16.80 7.53 -0.13
CA ALA A 198 -17.35 8.69 -0.80
C ALA A 198 -16.22 9.42 -1.54
N GLN A 199 -16.39 9.59 -2.86
CA GLN A 199 -15.37 10.13 -3.77
C GLN A 199 -14.08 9.29 -3.85
N GLY A 200 -14.00 8.07 -3.31
CA GLY A 200 -12.79 7.23 -3.33
C GLY A 200 -12.68 6.34 -4.57
N ALA A 201 -11.45 6.09 -5.03
CA ALA A 201 -11.15 5.03 -6.01
C ALA A 201 -11.09 3.67 -5.32
N GLU A 202 -10.79 3.67 -4.03
CA GLU A 202 -10.56 2.55 -3.15
C GLU A 202 -11.81 2.19 -2.33
N GLY A 203 -11.90 0.92 -1.93
CA GLY A 203 -12.93 0.39 -1.05
C GLY A 203 -12.55 0.43 0.43
N PHE A 204 -13.49 0.05 1.31
CA PHE A 204 -13.23 -0.03 2.75
C PHE A 204 -12.08 -0.98 3.10
N ASP A 205 -11.96 -2.13 2.43
CA ASP A 205 -10.86 -3.08 2.67
C ASP A 205 -9.48 -2.53 2.26
N ASP A 206 -9.42 -1.58 1.33
CA ASP A 206 -8.15 -0.97 0.87
C ASP A 206 -7.59 0.00 1.91
N VAL A 207 -8.48 0.71 2.60
CA VAL A 207 -8.10 1.66 3.66
C VAL A 207 -7.93 0.95 5.00
N PHE A 208 -8.91 0.15 5.42
CA PHE A 208 -8.93 -0.40 6.78
C PHE A 208 -8.27 -1.79 6.88
N GLY A 209 -7.67 -2.24 5.79
CA GLY A 209 -6.96 -3.50 5.67
C GLY A 209 -7.90 -4.68 5.45
N ARG A 210 -7.27 -5.82 5.16
CA ARG A 210 -7.89 -7.14 5.02
C ARG A 210 -7.42 -8.05 6.14
N ASP A 211 -8.10 -9.17 6.34
CA ASP A 211 -7.63 -10.16 7.31
C ASP A 211 -6.96 -11.32 6.56
N PRO A 212 -5.74 -11.71 6.95
CA PRO A 212 -4.93 -12.61 6.13
C PRO A 212 -5.48 -14.04 6.07
N TRP A 213 -6.26 -14.46 7.08
CA TRP A 213 -6.88 -15.79 7.08
C TRP A 213 -8.02 -15.96 6.07
N GLU A 214 -8.54 -14.86 5.53
CA GLU A 214 -9.61 -14.83 4.51
C GLU A 214 -9.10 -15.22 3.11
N PHE A 215 -7.79 -15.44 2.97
CA PHE A 215 -7.13 -15.70 1.70
C PHE A 215 -6.25 -16.94 1.77
N ASP A 216 -6.10 -17.62 0.63
CA ASP A 216 -5.00 -18.53 0.35
C ASP A 216 -3.84 -17.75 -0.27
N TRP A 217 -2.61 -18.08 0.10
CA TRP A 217 -1.42 -17.31 -0.26
C TRP A 217 -0.45 -18.15 -1.09
N GLU A 218 0.13 -17.53 -2.12
CA GLU A 218 1.11 -18.14 -3.02
C GLU A 218 2.22 -17.13 -3.36
N VAL A 219 3.49 -17.51 -3.24
CA VAL A 219 4.60 -16.69 -3.73
C VAL A 219 4.74 -16.91 -5.23
N LEU A 220 4.69 -15.83 -6.02
CA LEU A 220 4.88 -15.86 -7.48
C LEU A 220 6.37 -15.78 -7.87
N GLY A 221 7.15 -15.06 -7.06
CA GLY A 221 8.57 -14.83 -7.30
C GLY A 221 9.08 -13.59 -6.56
N THR A 222 10.09 -12.94 -7.14
CA THR A 222 10.69 -11.72 -6.59
C THR A 222 10.80 -10.64 -7.66
N ASP A 223 10.87 -9.38 -7.23
CA ASP A 223 11.05 -8.21 -8.08
C ASP A 223 11.94 -7.18 -7.37
N VAL A 224 12.45 -6.21 -8.11
CA VAL A 224 13.10 -5.02 -7.54
C VAL A 224 12.32 -3.81 -8.04
N LEU A 225 11.75 -3.07 -7.09
CA LEU A 225 11.02 -1.83 -7.40
C LEU A 225 11.96 -0.63 -7.21
N HIS A 226 11.97 0.28 -8.18
CA HIS A 226 12.70 1.54 -8.12
C HIS A 226 11.77 2.75 -8.00
N GLU A 227 10.51 2.60 -8.41
CA GLU A 227 9.48 3.64 -8.40
C GLU A 227 8.11 3.00 -8.13
N THR A 228 7.26 3.67 -7.36
CA THR A 228 5.85 3.27 -7.14
C THR A 228 4.94 4.48 -7.34
N ILE A 229 5.02 5.46 -6.45
CA ILE A 229 4.37 6.76 -6.59
C ILE A 229 5.14 7.57 -7.62
N ARG A 230 4.43 8.05 -8.63
CA ARG A 230 4.99 8.79 -9.75
C ARG A 230 4.57 10.25 -9.68
N PHE A 231 5.52 11.14 -9.47
CA PHE A 231 5.27 12.58 -9.41
C PHE A 231 5.31 13.17 -10.82
N PRO A 232 4.40 14.09 -11.18
CA PRO A 232 4.45 14.76 -12.47
C PRO A 232 5.61 15.75 -12.54
N SER A 233 6.12 16.01 -13.75
CA SER A 233 7.20 16.96 -14.02
C SER A 233 6.85 18.40 -13.62
N THR A 234 5.56 18.71 -13.53
CA THR A 234 4.97 19.98 -13.10
C THR A 234 4.95 20.16 -11.58
N ARG A 235 5.31 19.12 -10.81
CA ARG A 235 5.36 19.14 -9.34
C ARG A 235 6.73 18.64 -8.84
N PRO A 236 7.80 19.41 -9.05
CA PRO A 236 9.17 18.99 -8.75
C PRO A 236 9.50 18.98 -7.24
N ALA A 237 8.70 19.64 -6.41
CA ALA A 237 8.93 19.70 -4.96
C ALA A 237 7.62 19.78 -4.18
N LEU A 238 7.66 19.32 -2.92
CA LEU A 238 6.54 19.32 -1.99
C LEU A 238 6.93 20.00 -0.68
N THR A 239 5.98 20.74 -0.08
CA THR A 239 6.12 21.26 1.28
C THR A 239 5.34 20.36 2.24
N LEU A 240 6.07 19.66 3.10
CA LEU A 240 5.54 18.74 4.12
C LEU A 240 5.60 19.39 5.50
N ALA A 241 4.69 18.99 6.39
CA ALA A 241 4.64 19.42 7.76
C ALA A 241 5.37 18.45 8.69
N ARG A 242 5.89 18.98 9.79
CA ARG A 242 6.44 18.18 10.88
C ARG A 242 5.44 18.07 12.03
N PRO A 243 5.61 17.08 12.93
CA PRO A 243 4.81 16.95 14.14
C PRO A 243 4.84 18.20 15.05
N ASP A 244 5.92 18.99 14.98
CA ASP A 244 6.10 20.25 15.72
C ASP A 244 5.43 21.46 15.06
N GLY A 245 4.80 21.27 13.90
CA GLY A 245 4.13 22.30 13.11
C GLY A 245 5.04 23.15 12.23
N THR A 246 6.35 22.85 12.16
CA THR A 246 7.23 23.43 11.16
C THR A 246 7.03 22.77 9.79
N PHE A 247 7.51 23.44 8.74
CA PHE A 247 7.44 22.93 7.37
C PHE A 247 8.83 22.72 6.78
N TYR A 248 8.94 21.83 5.82
CA TYR A 248 10.14 21.63 5.02
C TYR A 248 9.78 21.28 3.59
N THR A 249 10.69 21.61 2.67
CA THR A 249 10.52 21.29 1.25
C THR A 249 11.43 20.13 0.88
N VAL A 250 10.90 19.19 0.10
CA VAL A 250 11.61 18.03 -0.44
C VAL A 250 11.38 18.00 -1.95
N GLU A 251 12.44 17.81 -2.74
CA GLU A 251 12.31 17.58 -4.17
C GLU A 251 11.70 16.19 -4.40
N THR A 252 10.76 16.06 -5.33
CA THR A 252 10.00 14.82 -5.51
C THR A 252 10.87 13.64 -5.94
N LYS A 253 11.96 13.91 -6.65
CA LYS A 253 12.98 12.91 -7.02
C LYS A 253 13.78 12.37 -5.83
N ASP A 254 13.75 13.05 -4.68
CA ASP A 254 14.51 12.65 -3.48
C ASP A 254 13.67 11.73 -2.58
N PHE A 255 12.38 11.51 -2.89
CA PHE A 255 11.59 10.51 -2.17
C PHE A 255 12.07 9.10 -2.51
N ARG A 256 12.27 8.29 -1.47
CA ARG A 256 12.55 6.87 -1.59
C ARG A 256 11.36 6.03 -1.16
N LEU A 257 11.25 4.83 -1.75
CA LEU A 257 10.18 3.86 -1.51
C LEU A 257 9.88 3.58 -0.03
N MET A 258 10.93 3.46 0.79
CA MET A 258 10.86 3.16 2.22
C MET A 258 11.42 4.28 3.08
N GLY A 259 11.55 5.50 2.55
CA GLY A 259 12.21 6.61 3.25
C GLY A 259 13.73 6.43 3.42
N GLU A 260 14.40 7.49 3.89
CA GLU A 260 15.86 7.52 4.07
C GLU A 260 16.41 6.52 5.11
N PRO A 261 15.73 6.24 6.24
CA PRO A 261 16.29 5.34 7.27
C PRO A 261 16.35 3.86 6.87
N TYR A 262 15.71 3.45 5.77
CA TYR A 262 15.65 2.04 5.36
C TYR A 262 17.03 1.53 4.91
N PRO A 263 17.60 0.51 5.57
CA PRO A 263 19.00 0.13 5.35
C PRO A 263 19.20 -0.91 4.24
N PHE A 264 18.13 -1.39 3.59
CA PHE A 264 18.18 -2.56 2.70
C PHE A 264 17.93 -2.22 1.23
N TYR A 265 18.17 -0.98 0.83
CA TYR A 265 18.20 -0.62 -0.58
C TYR A 265 19.25 -1.44 -1.34
N THR A 266 18.94 -1.80 -2.58
CA THR A 266 19.93 -2.36 -3.51
C THR A 266 20.96 -1.30 -3.88
N ALA A 267 22.07 -1.71 -4.52
CA ALA A 267 23.17 -0.79 -4.87
C ALA A 267 22.74 0.37 -5.81
N ASP A 268 21.66 0.16 -6.56
CA ASP A 268 21.02 1.12 -7.46
C ASP A 268 19.77 1.79 -6.85
N ASN A 269 19.62 1.72 -5.52
CA ASN A 269 18.52 2.32 -4.73
C ASN A 269 17.12 1.71 -4.94
N GLY A 270 17.02 0.51 -5.51
CA GLY A 270 15.77 -0.25 -5.55
C GLY A 270 15.45 -0.94 -4.22
N VAL A 271 14.22 -1.43 -4.09
CA VAL A 271 13.76 -2.26 -2.97
C VAL A 271 13.44 -3.64 -3.50
N ALA A 272 14.13 -4.65 -2.96
CA ALA A 272 13.86 -6.05 -3.27
C ALA A 272 12.53 -6.47 -2.64
N CYS A 273 11.66 -7.09 -3.43
CA CYS A 273 10.32 -7.49 -3.04
C CYS A 273 10.08 -9.00 -3.23
N TRP A 274 9.31 -9.58 -2.31
CA TRP A 274 8.51 -10.77 -2.60
C TRP A 274 7.27 -10.36 -3.37
N VAL A 275 6.90 -11.14 -4.38
CA VAL A 275 5.63 -10.98 -5.09
C VAL A 275 4.71 -12.11 -4.68
N VAL A 276 3.63 -11.77 -3.98
CA VAL A 276 2.73 -12.74 -3.34
C VAL A 276 1.31 -12.52 -3.83
N LYS A 277 0.64 -13.61 -4.21
CA LYS A 277 -0.76 -13.65 -4.61
C LYS A 277 -1.62 -14.10 -3.44
N ALA A 278 -2.70 -13.37 -3.20
CA ALA A 278 -3.78 -13.73 -2.29
C ALA A 278 -5.02 -14.12 -3.11
N GLN A 279 -5.60 -15.28 -2.82
CA GLN A 279 -6.84 -15.77 -3.41
C GLN A 279 -7.92 -15.79 -2.33
N ALA A 280 -9.01 -15.04 -2.53
CA ALA A 280 -10.09 -14.99 -1.55
C ALA A 280 -10.76 -16.35 -1.38
N LYS A 281 -10.96 -16.76 -0.13
CA LYS A 281 -11.69 -17.98 0.24
C LYS A 281 -13.19 -17.72 0.23
N GLU A 282 -13.95 -18.50 -0.54
CA GLU A 282 -15.39 -18.28 -0.71
C GLU A 282 -16.17 -18.46 0.61
N GLU A 283 -15.69 -19.34 1.50
CA GLU A 283 -16.30 -19.55 2.82
C GLU A 283 -16.11 -18.37 3.79
N TRP A 284 -15.12 -17.51 3.56
CA TRP A 284 -14.85 -16.31 4.35
C TRP A 284 -15.41 -15.05 3.70
N LEU A 285 -15.19 -14.92 2.39
CA LEU A 285 -15.55 -13.76 1.58
C LEU A 285 -16.42 -14.21 0.42
N PRO A 286 -17.66 -14.63 0.68
CA PRO A 286 -18.55 -15.08 -0.38
C PRO A 286 -18.77 -13.94 -1.36
N ASN A 287 -18.61 -14.26 -2.63
CA ASN A 287 -18.80 -13.30 -3.70
C ASN A 287 -17.89 -12.04 -3.63
N TYR A 288 -16.67 -12.17 -3.11
CA TYR A 288 -15.73 -11.05 -3.02
C TYR A 288 -15.49 -10.35 -4.37
N TYR A 289 -15.31 -9.03 -4.33
CA TYR A 289 -15.21 -8.19 -5.53
C TYR A 289 -13.82 -8.28 -6.19
N ALA A 290 -12.78 -8.51 -5.39
CA ALA A 290 -11.39 -8.66 -5.79
C ALA A 290 -10.89 -10.07 -5.43
N PRO A 291 -11.38 -11.14 -6.10
CA PRO A 291 -11.08 -12.52 -5.73
C PRO A 291 -9.58 -12.84 -5.77
N THR A 292 -8.80 -12.11 -6.56
CA THR A 292 -7.34 -12.28 -6.62
C THR A 292 -6.67 -10.93 -6.40
N ILE A 293 -5.68 -10.91 -5.52
CA ILE A 293 -4.87 -9.73 -5.21
C ILE A 293 -3.39 -10.11 -5.30
N VAL A 294 -2.56 -9.25 -5.90
CA VAL A 294 -1.11 -9.44 -5.98
C VAL A 294 -0.43 -8.32 -5.23
N TYR A 295 0.49 -8.68 -4.33
CA TYR A 295 1.25 -7.78 -3.48
C TYR A 295 2.74 -7.82 -3.83
N TRP A 296 3.37 -6.66 -3.89
CA TRP A 296 4.82 -6.50 -3.84
C TRP A 296 5.20 -6.08 -2.43
N LEU A 297 5.74 -7.02 -1.67
CA LEU A 297 6.12 -6.86 -0.27
C LEU A 297 7.63 -6.70 -0.17
N ASP A 298 8.14 -5.67 0.48
CA ASP A 298 9.59 -5.59 0.71
C ASP A 298 10.11 -6.87 1.40
N GLN A 299 11.26 -7.40 0.97
CA GLN A 299 11.73 -8.71 1.42
C GLN A 299 12.13 -8.77 2.90
N ARG A 300 12.22 -7.62 3.59
CA ARG A 300 12.78 -7.51 4.94
C ARG A 300 11.71 -7.24 5.98
N TYR A 301 10.84 -6.26 5.74
CA TYR A 301 9.79 -5.86 6.66
C TYR A 301 8.40 -6.31 6.22
N PHE A 302 8.24 -6.75 4.96
CA PHE A 302 6.98 -7.12 4.32
C PHE A 302 6.00 -5.95 4.13
N TYR A 303 6.50 -4.73 4.08
CA TYR A 303 5.73 -3.56 3.74
C TYR A 303 5.25 -3.65 2.28
N PRO A 304 3.93 -3.53 2.02
CA PRO A 304 3.40 -3.56 0.67
C PRO A 304 3.67 -2.24 -0.05
N LEU A 305 4.43 -2.29 -1.14
CA LEU A 305 4.79 -1.12 -1.96
C LEU A 305 3.91 -0.96 -3.20
N ARG A 306 3.38 -2.09 -3.71
CA ARG A 306 2.39 -2.14 -4.79
C ARG A 306 1.38 -3.24 -4.49
N ILE A 307 0.11 -2.96 -4.75
CA ILE A 307 -0.99 -3.90 -4.61
C ILE A 307 -1.84 -3.81 -5.88
N GLU A 308 -2.16 -4.94 -6.47
CA GLU A 308 -3.02 -5.04 -7.65
C GLU A 308 -4.20 -5.93 -7.35
N GLN A 309 -5.39 -5.51 -7.75
CA GLN A 309 -6.61 -6.30 -7.59
C GLN A 309 -7.17 -6.68 -8.94
N TYR A 310 -7.60 -7.93 -9.02
CA TYR A 310 -8.15 -8.54 -10.22
C TYR A 310 -9.61 -8.89 -10.00
N GLY A 311 -10.44 -8.50 -10.95
CA GLY A 311 -11.87 -8.80 -10.97
C GLY A 311 -12.14 -10.28 -11.20
N ARG A 312 -13.42 -10.64 -11.19
CA ARG A 312 -13.86 -12.04 -11.39
C ARG A 312 -13.63 -12.59 -12.80
N ASP A 313 -13.50 -11.70 -13.78
CA ASP A 313 -13.06 -12.03 -15.13
C ASP A 313 -11.54 -12.24 -15.23
N GLY A 314 -10.85 -12.13 -14.11
CA GLY A 314 -9.40 -12.22 -13.98
C GLY A 314 -8.66 -10.98 -14.45
N ASN A 315 -9.35 -9.91 -14.89
CA ASN A 315 -8.71 -8.71 -15.42
C ASN A 315 -8.34 -7.74 -14.28
N LEU A 316 -7.26 -6.97 -14.46
CA LEU A 316 -6.87 -5.92 -13.52
C LEU A 316 -7.98 -4.86 -13.42
N ILE A 317 -8.41 -4.55 -12.20
CA ILE A 317 -9.43 -3.53 -11.93
C ILE A 317 -8.90 -2.37 -11.07
N PHE A 318 -7.81 -2.57 -10.33
CA PHE A 318 -7.33 -1.58 -9.38
C PHE A 318 -5.84 -1.73 -9.09
N ILE A 319 -5.13 -0.60 -8.99
CA ILE A 319 -3.74 -0.53 -8.53
C ILE A 319 -3.65 0.42 -7.34
N GLU A 320 -2.95 -0.02 -6.30
CA GLU A 320 -2.49 0.82 -5.19
C GLU A 320 -0.95 0.82 -5.17
N THR A 321 -0.36 1.98 -4.95
CA THR A 321 1.09 2.16 -4.83
C THR A 321 1.39 3.04 -3.63
N ARG A 322 2.48 2.76 -2.92
CA ARG A 322 2.80 3.44 -1.66
C ARG A 322 4.24 3.94 -1.61
N LEU A 323 4.45 4.99 -0.82
CA LEU A 323 5.74 5.30 -0.19
C LEU A 323 5.58 5.17 1.31
N ALA A 324 6.54 4.51 1.97
CA ALA A 324 6.56 4.35 3.41
C ALA A 324 7.52 5.35 4.07
N ASP A 325 7.31 5.59 5.36
CA ASP A 325 8.28 6.27 6.22
C ASP A 325 8.30 5.63 7.62
N HIS A 326 9.41 5.78 8.34
CA HIS A 326 9.59 5.17 9.67
C HIS A 326 8.99 6.05 10.77
N MET A 327 7.66 6.06 10.82
CA MET A 327 6.87 6.99 11.64
C MET A 327 6.87 6.68 13.15
N ASN A 328 7.19 5.44 13.55
CA ASN A 328 7.28 5.04 14.95
C ASN A 328 8.55 4.19 15.23
N PRO A 329 9.74 4.81 15.31
CA PRO A 329 11.00 4.08 15.46
C PRO A 329 11.10 3.09 16.63
N PRO A 330 10.51 3.35 17.81
CA PRO A 330 10.48 2.39 18.91
C PRO A 330 9.86 1.01 18.59
N LEU A 331 9.03 0.91 17.54
CA LEU A 331 8.41 -0.36 17.13
C LEU A 331 9.27 -1.16 16.14
N GLY A 332 10.49 -0.73 15.83
CA GLY A 332 11.34 -1.42 14.86
C GLY A 332 10.70 -1.43 13.47
N ASP A 333 10.69 -2.57 12.80
CA ASP A 333 10.09 -2.76 11.47
C ASP A 333 8.58 -2.50 11.43
N GLN A 334 7.86 -2.80 12.50
CA GLN A 334 6.43 -2.50 12.64
C GLN A 334 6.14 -1.00 12.75
N GLY A 335 7.17 -0.16 12.92
CA GLY A 335 7.04 1.29 13.02
C GLY A 335 6.88 2.01 11.68
N TYR A 336 6.92 1.29 10.55
CA TYR A 336 6.74 1.88 9.22
C TYR A 336 5.26 2.17 8.94
N GLY A 337 4.98 3.40 8.51
CA GLY A 337 3.65 3.87 8.16
C GLY A 337 3.59 4.32 6.71
N MET A 338 2.37 4.45 6.19
CA MET A 338 2.12 5.00 4.86
C MET A 338 2.36 6.50 4.87
N HIS A 339 3.28 6.99 4.04
CA HIS A 339 3.53 8.43 3.86
C HIS A 339 2.76 8.96 2.65
N PHE A 340 2.87 8.26 1.52
CA PHE A 340 2.07 8.54 0.32
C PHE A 340 1.36 7.28 -0.14
N ASN A 341 0.17 7.49 -0.71
CA ASN A 341 -0.58 6.46 -1.37
C ASN A 341 -1.24 7.00 -2.64
N HIS A 342 -1.27 6.17 -3.67
CA HIS A 342 -1.98 6.45 -4.92
C HIS A 342 -2.78 5.22 -5.32
N TYR A 343 -4.10 5.42 -5.39
CA TYR A 343 -5.11 4.48 -5.80
C TYR A 343 -5.58 4.82 -7.21
N TRP A 344 -5.68 3.80 -8.06
CA TRP A 344 -6.22 3.93 -9.41
C TRP A 344 -7.23 2.82 -9.66
N ASP A 345 -8.50 3.21 -9.78
CA ASP A 345 -9.54 2.34 -10.35
C ASP A 345 -9.37 2.35 -11.86
N VAL A 346 -8.76 1.29 -12.35
CA VAL A 346 -8.35 1.11 -13.74
C VAL A 346 -9.58 0.99 -14.65
N SER A 347 -10.71 0.52 -14.11
CA SER A 347 -11.91 0.23 -14.91
C SER A 347 -12.63 1.48 -15.41
N ILE A 348 -12.56 2.56 -14.63
CA ILE A 348 -13.22 3.85 -14.91
C ILE A 348 -12.23 5.02 -14.99
N ASP A 349 -10.94 4.72 -14.86
CA ASP A 349 -9.85 5.70 -14.86
C ASP A 349 -10.05 6.79 -13.81
N TYR A 350 -10.35 6.36 -12.58
CA TYR A 350 -10.61 7.22 -11.43
C TYR A 350 -9.49 7.06 -10.42
N MET A 351 -8.83 8.16 -10.05
CA MET A 351 -7.64 8.13 -9.21
C MET A 351 -7.90 8.85 -7.89
N ARG A 352 -7.24 8.39 -6.83
CA ARG A 352 -7.17 9.07 -5.54
C ARG A 352 -5.76 9.02 -4.99
N TYR A 353 -5.25 10.14 -4.48
CA TYR A 353 -4.07 10.12 -3.62
C TYR A 353 -4.44 10.36 -2.16
N SER A 354 -3.56 9.91 -1.27
CA SER A 354 -3.57 10.24 0.16
C SER A 354 -2.13 10.50 0.61
N VAL A 355 -1.93 11.52 1.43
CA VAL A 355 -0.65 11.85 2.06
C VAL A 355 -0.87 11.98 3.55
N HIS A 356 -0.12 11.21 4.34
CA HIS A 356 -0.14 11.32 5.79
C HIS A 356 0.98 12.24 6.23
N ASP A 357 0.57 13.43 6.65
CA ASP A 357 1.48 14.51 7.04
C ASP A 357 1.27 14.85 8.52
N ALA A 358 2.27 15.47 9.14
CA ALA A 358 2.24 15.88 10.55
C ALA A 358 1.82 14.76 11.54
N HIS A 359 2.29 13.53 11.32
CA HIS A 359 1.97 12.38 12.16
C HIS A 359 2.52 12.52 13.59
N VAL A 360 1.65 12.52 14.61
CA VAL A 360 2.04 12.66 16.02
C VAL A 360 1.68 11.39 16.79
N LEU A 361 2.67 10.73 17.38
CA LEU A 361 2.44 9.59 18.29
C LEU A 361 1.65 10.05 19.53
N ARG A 362 0.71 9.21 19.98
CA ARG A 362 -0.15 9.54 21.13
C ARG A 362 -0.31 8.35 22.07
N GLU A 363 -0.25 8.66 23.35
CA GLU A 363 -0.79 7.79 24.40
C GLU A 363 -2.10 8.44 24.89
N TRP A 364 -3.20 7.70 24.79
CA TRP A 364 -4.51 8.18 25.19
C TRP A 364 -4.80 7.77 26.63
N SER A 365 -5.11 8.73 27.51
CA SER A 365 -5.58 8.41 28.86
C SER A 365 -6.91 7.64 28.82
N GLU A 366 -7.26 6.91 29.89
CA GLU A 366 -8.57 6.24 29.95
C GLU A 366 -9.75 7.20 29.77
N GLN A 367 -9.58 8.45 30.20
CA GLN A 367 -10.60 9.48 30.02
C GLN A 367 -10.70 9.90 28.55
N ASP A 368 -9.57 10.11 27.89
CA ASP A 368 -9.52 10.44 26.46
C ASP A 368 -10.09 9.31 25.60
N GLN A 369 -9.78 8.05 25.94
CA GLN A 369 -10.34 6.87 25.28
C GLN A 369 -11.88 6.91 25.30
N LYS A 370 -12.48 7.14 26.48
CA LYS A 370 -13.94 7.18 26.66
C LYS A 370 -14.59 8.40 25.98
N VAL A 371 -13.87 9.52 25.89
CA VAL A 371 -14.42 10.77 25.37
C VAL A 371 -14.24 10.87 23.86
N PHE A 372 -13.03 10.68 23.33
CA PHE A 372 -12.72 10.95 21.92
C PHE A 372 -13.11 9.81 20.98
N PHE A 373 -13.16 8.58 21.48
CA PHE A 373 -13.40 7.40 20.65
C PHE A 373 -14.79 6.81 20.89
N SER A 374 -15.76 7.71 20.97
CA SER A 374 -17.18 7.40 21.16
C SER A 374 -18.03 8.24 20.22
N PRO A 375 -19.13 7.69 19.66
CA PRO A 375 -20.06 8.47 18.84
C PRO A 375 -20.63 9.70 19.55
N ALA A 376 -20.62 9.72 20.89
CA ALA A 376 -21.07 10.84 21.70
C ALA A 376 -20.17 12.09 21.61
N VAL A 377 -18.95 11.97 21.08
CA VAL A 377 -18.05 13.12 20.86
C VAL A 377 -18.48 13.96 19.68
N LEU A 378 -19.07 13.34 18.65
CA LEU A 378 -19.26 13.94 17.34
C LEU A 378 -20.08 15.25 17.37
N PRO A 379 -21.15 15.37 18.18
CA PRO A 379 -21.91 16.62 18.29
C PRO A 379 -21.14 17.75 18.98
N ARG A 380 -20.05 17.46 19.70
CA ARG A 380 -19.30 18.45 20.47
C ARG A 380 -18.42 19.32 19.59
N LYS A 381 -18.11 18.88 18.37
CA LYS A 381 -17.28 19.61 17.38
C LYS A 381 -15.94 20.05 17.95
N TRP A 382 -15.36 19.24 18.82
CA TRP A 382 -14.05 19.56 19.37
C TRP A 382 -13.05 19.52 18.21
N HIS A 383 -12.36 20.64 18.01
CA HIS A 383 -11.35 20.76 16.97
C HIS A 383 -10.04 20.20 17.52
N PHE A 384 -9.63 19.09 16.94
CA PHE A 384 -8.43 18.38 17.38
C PHE A 384 -7.17 18.82 16.61
N ALA A 385 -7.31 19.65 15.57
CA ALA A 385 -6.23 20.00 14.64
C ALA A 385 -5.71 21.44 14.81
N PRO A 386 -4.54 21.65 15.45
CA PRO A 386 -3.82 22.92 15.33
C PRO A 386 -2.91 22.98 14.08
N LEU A 387 -2.64 21.84 13.44
CA LEU A 387 -1.66 21.73 12.34
C LEU A 387 -2.34 21.85 10.97
N LYS A 388 -1.68 22.54 10.04
CA LYS A 388 -2.10 22.67 8.64
C LYS A 388 -1.10 21.95 7.76
N SER A 389 -1.56 21.14 6.81
CA SER A 389 -0.69 20.60 5.75
C SER A 389 -0.77 21.44 4.48
N GLN A 390 0.35 21.51 3.75
CA GLN A 390 0.51 22.23 2.49
C GLN A 390 0.75 21.30 1.29
N VAL A 391 0.66 19.98 1.48
CA VAL A 391 0.94 18.97 0.43
C VAL A 391 -0.22 18.74 -0.56
N GLU A 392 -1.21 19.62 -0.56
CA GLU A 392 -2.38 19.51 -1.42
C GLU A 392 -2.01 19.62 -2.91
N VAL A 393 -2.69 18.84 -3.76
CA VAL A 393 -2.66 19.01 -5.22
C VAL A 393 -3.64 20.12 -5.57
N THR A 394 -3.16 21.20 -6.16
CA THR A 394 -3.99 22.40 -6.41
C THR A 394 -4.50 22.51 -7.85
N SER A 395 -3.94 21.70 -8.76
CA SER A 395 -4.39 21.61 -10.15
C SER A 395 -4.21 20.19 -10.68
N SER A 396 -4.94 19.85 -11.74
CA SER A 396 -4.92 18.51 -12.33
C SER A 396 -3.54 18.12 -12.86
N GLU A 397 -2.76 19.08 -13.37
CA GLU A 397 -1.41 18.87 -13.90
C GLU A 397 -0.43 18.48 -12.80
N GLN A 398 -0.68 18.88 -11.55
CA GLN A 398 0.12 18.53 -10.37
C GLN A 398 -0.25 17.15 -9.79
N PHE A 399 -1.26 16.47 -10.33
CA PHE A 399 -1.72 15.19 -9.82
C PHE A 399 -0.70 14.07 -10.11
N PHE A 400 -0.65 13.06 -9.24
CA PHE A 400 0.24 11.92 -9.38
C PHE A 400 -0.03 11.17 -10.69
N LEU A 401 1.02 10.70 -11.37
CA LEU A 401 0.85 9.94 -12.61
C LEU A 401 0.23 8.58 -12.32
N ARG A 402 -0.53 8.04 -13.29
CA ARG A 402 -1.00 6.65 -13.23
C ARG A 402 0.19 5.71 -12.98
N PRO A 403 0.08 4.75 -12.05
CA PRO A 403 1.12 3.75 -11.83
C PRO A 403 1.51 3.02 -13.11
N HIS A 404 2.77 2.59 -13.23
CA HIS A 404 3.20 1.74 -14.33
C HIS A 404 2.35 0.46 -14.39
N LEU A 405 2.02 0.00 -15.60
CA LEU A 405 1.24 -1.22 -15.80
C LEU A 405 2.12 -2.48 -15.73
N ASP A 406 3.43 -2.34 -16.00
CA ASP A 406 4.43 -3.41 -15.88
C ASP A 406 4.00 -4.72 -16.57
N ARG A 407 3.46 -4.63 -17.79
CA ARG A 407 2.73 -5.74 -18.44
C ARG A 407 3.53 -7.03 -18.60
N ASP A 408 4.85 -6.91 -18.66
CA ASP A 408 5.77 -8.03 -18.82
C ASP A 408 5.98 -8.83 -17.52
N LYS A 409 5.69 -8.26 -16.34
CA LYS A 409 5.93 -8.93 -15.05
C LYS A 409 4.88 -10.01 -14.79
N PHE A 410 5.31 -11.22 -14.46
CA PHE A 410 4.44 -12.34 -14.07
C PHE A 410 3.20 -12.56 -14.98
N PRO A 411 3.36 -12.67 -16.31
CA PRO A 411 2.26 -12.62 -17.28
C PRO A 411 1.29 -13.82 -17.18
N GLN A 412 1.70 -14.90 -16.51
CA GLN A 412 0.84 -16.06 -16.24
C GLN A 412 -0.18 -15.80 -15.13
N HIS A 413 0.07 -14.77 -14.29
CA HIS A 413 -0.76 -14.44 -13.14
C HIS A 413 -1.45 -13.08 -13.27
N ARG A 414 -1.02 -12.27 -14.24
CA ARG A 414 -1.45 -10.88 -14.41
C ARG A 414 -2.07 -10.69 -15.78
N LYS A 415 -3.41 -10.63 -15.82
CA LYS A 415 -4.15 -10.26 -17.03
C LYS A 415 -4.52 -8.78 -16.94
N ILE A 416 -4.03 -8.00 -17.90
CA ILE A 416 -4.21 -6.54 -17.91
C ILE A 416 -4.69 -6.11 -19.28
N GLU A 417 -6.00 -6.00 -19.45
CA GLU A 417 -6.67 -5.50 -20.64
C GLU A 417 -7.34 -4.17 -20.30
N LEU A 418 -6.95 -3.10 -20.99
CA LEU A 418 -7.51 -1.77 -20.78
C LEU A 418 -8.39 -1.35 -21.97
N PRO A 419 -9.45 -0.56 -21.73
CA PRO A 419 -10.12 0.18 -22.80
C PRO A 419 -9.13 1.07 -23.57
N ALA A 420 -9.30 1.17 -24.89
CA ALA A 420 -8.40 1.93 -25.77
C ALA A 420 -8.23 3.39 -25.33
N ALA A 421 -9.31 4.05 -24.88
CA ALA A 421 -9.24 5.43 -24.38
C ALA A 421 -8.33 5.57 -23.15
N ILE A 422 -8.25 4.55 -22.29
CA ILE A 422 -7.36 4.56 -21.13
C ILE A 422 -5.91 4.32 -21.59
N GLU A 423 -5.68 3.41 -22.54
CA GLU A 423 -4.35 3.20 -23.15
C GLU A 423 -3.80 4.49 -23.76
N GLU A 424 -4.64 5.22 -24.51
CA GLU A 424 -4.27 6.50 -25.12
C GLU A 424 -3.89 7.54 -24.06
N ARG A 425 -4.67 7.66 -22.97
CA ARG A 425 -4.36 8.59 -21.87
C ARG A 425 -3.08 8.21 -21.11
N VAL A 426 -2.84 6.91 -20.90
CA VAL A 426 -1.58 6.45 -20.31
C VAL A 426 -0.41 6.81 -21.22
N ALA A 427 -0.50 6.52 -22.53
CA ALA A 427 0.56 6.86 -23.48
C ALA A 427 0.81 8.38 -23.58
N ALA A 428 -0.25 9.19 -23.59
CA ALA A 428 -0.15 10.64 -23.61
C ALA A 428 0.51 11.18 -22.33
N GLN A 429 0.17 10.62 -21.17
CA GLN A 429 0.82 10.92 -19.89
C GLN A 429 2.31 10.59 -19.93
N GLU A 430 2.71 9.42 -20.43
CA GLU A 430 4.12 9.04 -20.53
C GLU A 430 4.92 10.01 -21.40
N ALA A 431 4.32 10.50 -22.50
CA ALA A 431 4.94 11.48 -23.38
C ALA A 431 5.04 12.88 -22.74
N ALA A 432 4.04 13.29 -21.96
CA ALA A 432 3.94 14.64 -21.40
C ALA A 432 4.64 14.79 -20.03
N GLY A 433 4.72 13.71 -19.24
CA GLY A 433 5.22 13.73 -17.86
C GLY A 433 4.23 14.32 -16.84
N TYR A 434 2.96 14.49 -17.21
CA TYR A 434 1.85 14.90 -16.34
C TYR A 434 0.54 14.27 -16.86
N ILE A 435 -0.53 14.29 -16.06
CA ILE A 435 -1.83 13.74 -16.50
C ILE A 435 -2.36 14.55 -17.69
N VAL A 436 -2.64 13.85 -18.79
CA VAL A 436 -3.31 14.41 -19.97
C VAL A 436 -4.74 13.87 -20.01
N PHE A 437 -5.69 14.78 -20.18
CA PHE A 437 -7.08 14.45 -20.49
C PHE A 437 -7.24 14.44 -22.01
N SER A 438 -8.13 13.59 -22.52
CA SER A 438 -8.50 13.68 -23.93
C SER A 438 -9.08 15.07 -24.17
N ASP A 439 -8.55 15.80 -25.17
CA ASP A 439 -9.19 17.01 -25.65
C ASP A 439 -10.65 16.65 -25.96
N GLU A 440 -11.60 17.33 -25.32
CA GLU A 440 -12.94 17.40 -25.88
C GLU A 440 -12.75 17.91 -27.31
N ASP A 441 -13.26 17.16 -28.28
CA ASP A 441 -13.53 17.69 -29.61
C ASP A 441 -14.03 19.12 -29.43
N GLY A 442 -13.28 20.09 -29.95
CA GLY A 442 -13.69 21.47 -29.89
C GLY A 442 -15.09 21.60 -30.47
N GLU A 443 -16.07 21.87 -29.62
CA GLU A 443 -17.37 22.43 -30.00
C GLU A 443 -17.43 23.92 -29.62
#